data_AF-A0A7S6VNJ6-F1
#
_entry.id   AF-A0A7S6VNJ6-F1
#
_cell.length_a   1.000
_cell.length_b   1.000
_cell.length_c   1.000
_cell.angle_alpha   90.00
_cell.angle_beta   90.00
_cell.angle_gamma   90.00
#
_symmetry.space_group_name_H-M   'P 1'
#
loop_
_entity.id
_entity.type
_entity.pdbx_description
1 polymer ?
#
loop_
_entity_poly.entity_id
_entity_poly.type
_entity_poly.pdbx_seq_one_letter_code
_entity_poly.pdbx_strand_id
1 'polypeptide(L)'
;MHYVQNNSAGYAKAINHYTKLFFQFCANADGRLISLVSGRHVINYYSSLDPNKKHNIAQVLTFLKKWHEFGYEGINTDVLEVIKELRVKNAEKGKAVRLLCPYEGPLSDLEYEGLYSGLSKEFEEGKISLKEMVIAKLFLATGRRPIQIANLKVKDFVGVTVIDGNKFDLLSKRPLSPTFSNSLIPR
;
A
#
# COMPACT_ATOMS: atom_id res chain seq x y z
N MET A 1 0.25 -19.89 -10.49
CA MET A 1 -0.63 -19.93 -9.30
C MET A 1 0.01 -19.33 -8.04
N HIS A 2 1.33 -19.51 -7.82
CA HIS A 2 2.05 -19.08 -6.61
C HIS A 2 1.69 -17.68 -6.06
N TYR A 3 1.76 -16.62 -6.88
CA TYR A 3 1.51 -15.26 -6.41
C TYR A 3 0.07 -15.00 -5.98
N VAL A 4 -0.91 -15.63 -6.65
CA VAL A 4 -2.33 -15.49 -6.34
C VAL A 4 -2.66 -16.17 -5.00
N GLN A 5 -2.02 -17.31 -4.71
CA GLN A 5 -2.28 -18.08 -3.49
C GLN A 5 -1.62 -17.47 -2.24
N ASN A 6 -0.47 -16.81 -2.41
CA ASN A 6 0.38 -16.41 -1.28
C ASN A 6 0.43 -14.89 -1.05
N ASN A 7 -0.22 -14.08 -1.89
CA ASN A 7 -0.16 -12.63 -1.78
C ASN A 7 -1.54 -12.00 -1.96
N SER A 8 -1.66 -10.71 -1.64
CA SER A 8 -2.89 -9.96 -1.89
C SER A 8 -3.21 -9.87 -3.39
N ALA A 9 -4.50 -9.77 -3.72
CA ALA A 9 -4.95 -9.63 -5.10
C ALA A 9 -4.30 -8.43 -5.82
N GLY A 10 -4.10 -7.31 -5.09
CA GLY A 10 -3.42 -6.13 -5.63
C GLY A 10 -1.96 -6.42 -6.01
N TYR A 11 -1.23 -7.18 -5.18
CA TYR A 11 0.15 -7.55 -5.45
C TYR A 11 0.25 -8.50 -6.65
N ALA A 12 -0.59 -9.54 -6.70
CA ALA A 12 -0.63 -10.48 -7.83
C ALA A 12 -0.96 -9.77 -9.16
N LYS A 13 -1.92 -8.83 -9.13
CA LYS A 13 -2.26 -8.00 -10.29
C LYS A 13 -1.08 -7.14 -10.75
N ALA A 14 -0.35 -6.53 -9.82
CA ALA A 14 0.82 -5.72 -10.14
C ALA A 14 1.92 -6.56 -10.81
N ILE A 15 2.29 -7.71 -10.23
CA ILE A 15 3.27 -8.63 -10.83
C ILE A 15 2.88 -9.00 -12.25
N ASN A 16 1.63 -9.44 -12.45
CA ASN A 16 1.16 -9.84 -13.77
C ASN A 16 1.24 -8.68 -14.79
N HIS A 17 0.79 -7.49 -14.38
CA HIS A 17 0.80 -6.30 -15.24
C HIS A 17 2.21 -5.92 -15.68
N TYR A 18 3.15 -5.74 -14.75
CA TYR A 18 4.50 -5.30 -15.09
C TYR A 18 5.31 -6.38 -15.83
N THR A 19 5.10 -7.64 -15.49
CA THR A 19 5.73 -8.76 -16.20
C THR A 19 5.24 -8.85 -17.64
N LYS A 20 3.93 -8.65 -17.87
CA LYS A 20 3.38 -8.59 -19.24
C LYS A 20 4.03 -7.46 -20.05
N LEU A 21 4.15 -6.26 -19.47
CA LEU A 21 4.81 -5.13 -20.13
C LEU A 21 6.28 -5.41 -20.45
N PHE A 22 7.01 -6.08 -19.54
CA PHE A 22 8.38 -6.51 -19.78
C PHE A 22 8.49 -7.45 -20.98
N PHE A 23 7.65 -8.48 -21.05
CA PHE A 23 7.67 -9.42 -22.18
C PHE A 23 7.26 -8.76 -23.50
N GLN A 24 6.29 -7.86 -23.49
CA GLN A 24 5.92 -7.09 -24.67
C GLN A 24 7.08 -6.21 -25.17
N PHE A 25 7.78 -5.54 -24.25
CA PHE A 25 8.98 -4.77 -24.58
C PHE A 25 10.06 -5.64 -25.22
N CYS A 26 10.37 -6.79 -24.61
CA CYS A 26 11.41 -7.68 -25.11
C CYS A 26 11.05 -8.28 -26.48
N ALA A 27 9.78 -8.65 -26.71
CA ALA A 27 9.32 -9.21 -27.99
C ALA A 27 9.41 -8.17 -29.11
N ASN A 28 9.06 -6.91 -28.81
CA ASN A 28 9.19 -5.80 -29.75
C ASN A 28 10.67 -5.50 -30.06
N ALA A 29 11.55 -5.54 -29.06
CA ALA A 29 12.97 -5.26 -29.23
C ALA A 29 13.69 -6.35 -30.05
N ASP A 30 13.33 -7.62 -29.87
CA ASP A 30 13.94 -8.75 -30.56
C ASP A 30 13.25 -9.05 -31.91
N GLY A 31 12.10 -8.42 -32.21
CA GLY A 31 11.33 -8.63 -33.43
C GLY A 31 10.74 -10.04 -33.59
N ARG A 32 10.73 -10.83 -32.51
CA ARG A 32 10.31 -12.24 -32.50
C ARG A 32 9.83 -12.68 -31.13
N LEU A 33 9.28 -13.90 -31.07
CA LEU A 33 8.94 -14.57 -29.82
C LEU A 33 10.21 -14.83 -28.97
N ILE A 34 10.15 -14.45 -27.70
CA ILE A 34 11.26 -14.60 -26.75
C ILE A 34 11.31 -16.07 -26.31
N SER A 35 12.37 -16.76 -26.67
CA SER A 35 12.64 -18.12 -26.20
C SER A 35 13.50 -18.17 -24.93
N LEU A 36 14.30 -17.12 -24.68
CA LEU A 36 15.23 -17.06 -23.56
C LEU A 36 15.39 -15.61 -23.07
N VAL A 37 15.06 -15.36 -21.82
CA VAL A 37 15.33 -14.08 -21.15
C VAL A 37 16.77 -14.06 -20.67
N SER A 38 17.47 -12.96 -20.93
CA SER A 38 18.86 -12.73 -20.53
C SER A 38 19.03 -11.42 -19.78
N GLY A 39 20.18 -11.23 -19.13
CA GLY A 39 20.51 -10.01 -18.40
C GLY A 39 20.38 -8.75 -19.26
N ARG A 40 20.74 -8.84 -20.54
CA ARG A 40 20.56 -7.76 -21.54
C ARG A 40 19.11 -7.27 -21.61
N HIS A 41 18.14 -8.17 -21.60
CA HIS A 41 16.71 -7.81 -21.66
C HIS A 41 16.30 -7.00 -20.43
N VAL A 42 16.75 -7.42 -19.24
CA VAL A 42 16.46 -6.74 -17.98
C VAL A 42 17.07 -5.34 -17.95
N ILE A 43 18.34 -5.21 -18.36
CA ILE A 43 19.06 -3.93 -18.40
C ILE A 43 18.42 -2.96 -19.42
N ASN A 44 18.09 -3.45 -20.62
CA ASN A 44 17.45 -2.63 -21.65
C ASN A 44 16.06 -2.18 -21.20
N TYR A 45 15.28 -3.07 -20.60
CA TYR A 45 13.97 -2.71 -20.07
C TYR A 45 14.10 -1.66 -18.96
N TYR A 46 14.99 -1.87 -17.99
CA TYR A 46 15.25 -0.90 -16.93
C TYR A 46 15.65 0.49 -17.45
N SER A 47 16.48 0.51 -18.50
CA SER A 47 16.96 1.75 -19.12
C SER A 47 15.87 2.47 -19.88
N SER A 48 14.90 1.72 -20.43
CA SER A 48 13.73 2.29 -21.13
C SER A 48 12.66 2.88 -20.20
N LEU A 49 12.66 2.51 -18.92
CA LEU A 49 11.67 3.00 -17.95
C LEU A 49 11.90 4.48 -17.63
N ASP A 50 10.80 5.23 -17.56
CA ASP A 50 10.77 6.59 -17.00
C ASP A 50 11.48 6.62 -15.63
N PRO A 51 12.39 7.59 -15.39
CA PRO A 51 13.14 7.69 -14.14
C PRO A 51 12.29 7.62 -12.87
N ASN A 52 11.09 8.19 -12.88
CA ASN A 52 10.16 8.20 -11.75
C ASN A 52 9.42 6.88 -11.56
N LYS A 53 9.42 6.02 -12.59
CA LYS A 53 8.74 4.72 -12.63
C LYS A 53 9.70 3.53 -12.60
N LYS A 54 11.01 3.75 -12.50
CA LYS A 54 12.04 2.69 -12.43
C LYS A 54 11.79 1.66 -11.33
N HIS A 55 11.16 2.05 -10.23
CA HIS A 55 10.78 1.15 -9.14
C HIS A 55 9.83 0.00 -9.58
N ASN A 56 9.10 0.16 -10.68
CA ASN A 56 8.17 -0.86 -11.18
C ASN A 56 8.88 -2.13 -11.62
N ILE A 57 10.16 -2.05 -12.02
CA ILE A 57 10.93 -3.23 -12.42
C ILE A 57 11.05 -4.26 -11.30
N ALA A 58 10.95 -3.85 -10.02
CA ALA A 58 11.06 -4.75 -8.88
C ALA A 58 10.07 -5.93 -8.97
N GLN A 59 8.87 -5.70 -9.54
CA GLN A 59 7.87 -6.74 -9.74
C GLN A 59 8.32 -7.78 -10.79
N VAL A 60 8.98 -7.31 -11.86
CA VAL A 60 9.56 -8.17 -12.91
C VAL A 60 10.73 -8.97 -12.35
N LEU A 61 11.65 -8.33 -11.60
CA LEU A 61 12.80 -9.03 -11.00
C LEU A 61 12.33 -10.11 -10.02
N THR A 62 11.31 -9.81 -9.21
CA THR A 62 10.73 -10.78 -8.27
C THR A 62 10.16 -11.98 -9.02
N PHE A 63 9.46 -11.74 -10.13
CA PHE A 63 8.91 -12.78 -10.97
C PHE A 63 9.99 -13.65 -11.63
N LEU A 64 11.00 -13.04 -12.26
CA LEU A 64 12.10 -13.76 -12.92
C LEU A 64 12.91 -14.59 -11.93
N LYS A 65 13.20 -14.03 -10.74
CA LYS A 65 13.86 -14.79 -9.67
C LYS A 65 13.05 -16.02 -9.29
N LYS A 66 11.73 -15.88 -9.15
CA LYS A 66 10.87 -17.01 -8.75
C LYS A 66 10.70 -18.06 -9.84
N TRP A 67 10.63 -17.63 -11.09
CA TRP A 67 10.62 -18.53 -12.25
C TRP A 67 11.90 -19.40 -12.27
N HIS A 68 13.07 -18.77 -12.09
CA HIS A 68 14.33 -19.51 -11.99
C HIS A 68 14.37 -20.44 -10.77
N GLU A 69 13.92 -19.98 -9.59
CA GLU A 69 13.84 -20.83 -8.38
C GLU A 69 12.96 -22.08 -8.58
N PHE A 70 11.96 -22.02 -9.45
CA PHE A 70 11.12 -23.17 -9.78
C PHE A 70 11.75 -24.12 -10.82
N GLY A 71 12.93 -23.79 -11.36
CA GLY A 71 13.65 -24.65 -12.31
C GLY A 71 13.02 -24.71 -13.70
N TYR A 72 12.14 -23.76 -14.04
CA TYR A 72 11.58 -23.68 -15.39
C TYR A 72 12.61 -23.10 -16.37
N GLU A 73 12.64 -23.65 -17.58
CA GLU A 73 13.46 -23.14 -18.67
C GLU A 73 13.01 -21.73 -19.12
N GLY A 74 13.88 -21.05 -19.88
CA GLY A 74 13.58 -19.73 -20.46
C GLY A 74 14.21 -18.55 -19.72
N ILE A 75 15.01 -18.78 -18.69
CA ILE A 75 15.82 -17.75 -18.01
C ILE A 75 17.30 -18.15 -18.06
N ASN A 76 18.13 -17.29 -18.64
CA ASN A 76 19.57 -17.44 -18.63
C ASN A 76 20.14 -17.08 -17.24
N THR A 77 21.25 -17.70 -16.86
CA THR A 77 21.87 -17.55 -15.54
C THR A 77 22.37 -16.14 -15.26
N ASP A 78 22.75 -15.40 -16.32
CA ASP A 78 23.19 -13.99 -16.26
C ASP A 78 22.10 -13.05 -15.71
N VAL A 79 20.82 -13.43 -15.80
CA VAL A 79 19.70 -12.66 -15.23
C VAL A 79 19.83 -12.53 -13.72
N LEU A 80 20.31 -13.57 -13.03
CA LEU A 80 20.46 -13.54 -11.57
C LEU A 80 21.57 -12.59 -11.13
N GLU A 81 22.65 -12.50 -11.91
CA GLU A 81 23.75 -11.55 -11.68
C GLU A 81 23.22 -10.12 -11.81
N VAL A 82 22.47 -9.84 -12.88
CA VAL A 82 21.81 -8.54 -13.07
C VAL A 82 20.85 -8.22 -11.92
N ILE A 83 20.02 -9.17 -11.47
CA ILE A 83 19.12 -8.95 -10.34
C ILE A 83 19.88 -8.57 -9.06
N LYS A 84 21.04 -9.19 -8.81
CA LYS A 84 21.88 -8.93 -7.63
C LYS A 84 22.55 -7.55 -7.69
N GLU A 85 22.96 -7.12 -8.87
CA GLU A 85 23.67 -5.86 -9.07
C GLU A 85 22.74 -4.66 -9.22
N LEU A 86 21.58 -4.85 -9.84
CA LEU A 86 20.66 -3.77 -10.17
C LEU A 86 20.11 -3.08 -8.92
N ARG A 87 20.53 -1.83 -8.70
CA ARG A 87 20.04 -0.98 -7.61
C ARG A 87 18.74 -0.30 -8.01
N VAL A 88 17.62 -0.84 -7.53
CA VAL A 88 16.29 -0.26 -7.74
C VAL A 88 15.93 0.65 -6.58
N LYS A 89 15.78 1.96 -6.84
CA LYS A 89 15.26 2.89 -5.85
C LYS A 89 13.76 2.65 -5.65
N ASN A 90 13.30 2.72 -4.40
CA ASN A 90 11.88 2.67 -4.09
C ASN A 90 11.15 3.91 -4.63
N ALA A 91 9.85 3.78 -4.88
CA ALA A 91 9.00 4.92 -5.17
C ALA A 91 9.11 5.95 -4.04
N GLU A 92 9.23 7.23 -4.39
CA GLU A 92 9.18 8.31 -3.41
C GLU A 92 7.75 8.40 -2.87
N LYS A 93 7.54 7.98 -1.61
CA LYS A 93 6.22 7.98 -0.96
C LYS A 93 6.13 9.12 0.04
N GLY A 94 5.01 9.83 0.02
CA GLY A 94 4.68 10.83 1.05
C GLY A 94 5.63 12.02 1.09
N LYS A 95 6.26 12.38 -0.03
CA LYS A 95 7.16 13.54 -0.11
C LYS A 95 6.45 14.82 0.28
N ALA A 96 5.31 15.11 -0.35
CA ALA A 96 4.51 16.30 -0.09
C ALA A 96 4.10 16.38 1.39
N VAL A 97 3.68 15.25 1.97
CA VAL A 97 3.34 15.16 3.40
C VAL A 97 4.55 15.43 4.28
N ARG A 98 5.71 14.82 3.99
CA ARG A 98 6.95 15.01 4.76
C ARG A 98 7.49 16.44 4.69
N LEU A 99 7.27 17.13 3.59
CA LEU A 99 7.73 18.49 3.36
C LEU A 99 6.68 19.55 3.72
N LEU A 100 5.52 19.15 4.27
CA LEU A 100 4.41 20.05 4.59
C LEU A 100 4.05 20.96 3.40
N CYS A 101 3.97 20.37 2.20
CA CYS A 101 3.60 21.10 0.99
C CYS A 101 2.23 21.75 1.19
N PRO A 102 2.06 23.06 0.94
CA PRO A 102 0.79 23.74 1.17
C PRO A 102 -0.35 23.31 0.22
N TYR A 103 -0.02 22.57 -0.86
CA TYR A 103 -1.00 22.14 -1.86
C TYR A 103 -1.30 20.63 -1.83
N GLU A 104 -0.29 19.82 -1.50
CA GLU A 104 -0.39 18.34 -1.56
C GLU A 104 0.02 17.66 -0.22
N GLY A 105 0.32 18.47 0.80
CA GLY A 105 0.69 18.02 2.14
C GLY A 105 -0.53 17.74 3.02
N PRO A 106 -0.34 17.63 4.35
CA PRO A 106 -1.46 17.50 5.27
C PRO A 106 -2.27 18.80 5.32
N LEU A 107 -3.52 18.71 5.78
CA LEU A 107 -4.34 19.88 6.08
C LEU A 107 -3.63 20.75 7.12
N SER A 108 -3.62 22.06 6.87
CA SER A 108 -3.30 23.05 7.90
C SER A 108 -4.37 23.08 8.99
N ASP A 109 -4.05 23.68 10.14
CA ASP A 109 -4.99 23.78 11.26
C ASP A 109 -6.28 24.50 10.84
N LEU A 110 -6.18 25.57 10.04
CA LEU A 110 -7.33 26.31 9.53
C LEU A 110 -8.18 25.46 8.57
N GLU A 111 -7.56 24.69 7.67
CA GLU A 111 -8.29 23.80 6.76
C GLU A 111 -8.96 22.65 7.52
N TYR A 112 -8.29 22.13 8.56
CA TYR A 112 -8.85 21.10 9.43
C TYR A 112 -10.08 21.62 10.19
N GLU A 113 -10.00 22.81 10.79
CA GLU A 113 -11.12 23.46 11.47
C GLU A 113 -12.28 23.77 10.50
N GLY A 114 -11.96 24.28 9.30
CA GLY A 114 -12.94 24.54 8.25
C GLY A 114 -13.66 23.26 7.80
N LEU A 115 -12.92 22.17 7.60
CA LEU A 115 -13.50 20.87 7.26
C LEU A 115 -14.37 20.31 8.39
N TYR A 116 -13.91 20.38 9.63
CA TYR A 116 -14.65 19.87 10.78
C TYR A 116 -15.95 20.66 11.04
N SER A 117 -15.90 21.98 10.93
CA SER A 117 -17.09 22.85 11.07
C SER A 117 -18.09 22.62 9.93
N GLY A 118 -17.62 22.51 8.68
CA GLY A 118 -18.46 22.17 7.53
C GLY A 118 -19.16 20.82 7.70
N LEU A 119 -18.43 19.77 8.11
CA LEU A 119 -19.02 18.46 8.40
C LEU A 119 -20.08 18.52 9.52
N SER A 120 -19.84 19.32 10.55
CA SER A 120 -20.78 19.49 11.67
C SER A 120 -22.07 20.15 11.21
N LYS A 121 -21.98 21.23 10.42
CA LYS A 121 -23.14 21.90 9.84
C LYS A 121 -23.97 20.97 8.96
N GLU A 122 -23.34 20.26 8.01
CA GLU A 122 -24.07 19.37 7.10
C GLU A 122 -24.70 18.17 7.84
N PHE A 123 -24.11 17.75 8.97
CA PHE A 123 -24.70 16.75 9.86
C PHE A 123 -25.93 17.28 10.60
N GLU A 124 -25.86 18.50 11.14
CA GLU A 124 -26.98 19.18 11.79
C GLU A 124 -28.15 19.43 10.84
N GLU A 125 -27.86 19.75 9.57
CA GLU A 125 -28.85 19.90 8.50
C GLU A 125 -29.39 18.55 7.98
N GLY A 126 -28.90 17.42 8.49
CA GLY A 126 -29.35 16.08 8.12
C GLY A 126 -28.92 15.63 6.72
N LYS A 127 -28.00 16.35 6.07
CA LYS A 127 -27.51 16.03 4.72
C LYS A 127 -26.45 14.94 4.71
N ILE A 128 -25.76 14.72 5.83
CA ILE A 128 -24.92 13.55 6.05
C ILE A 128 -25.44 12.73 7.23
N SER A 129 -25.34 11.41 7.11
CA SER A 129 -25.77 10.47 8.13
C SER A 129 -24.79 10.40 9.30
N LEU A 130 -25.25 9.88 10.44
CA LEU A 130 -24.39 9.60 11.60
C LEU A 130 -23.21 8.70 11.22
N LYS A 131 -23.44 7.71 10.34
CA LYS A 131 -22.38 6.81 9.88
C LYS A 131 -21.29 7.55 9.13
N GLU A 132 -21.65 8.43 8.21
CA GLU A 132 -20.70 9.22 7.43
C GLU A 132 -19.91 10.18 8.34
N MET A 133 -20.60 10.85 9.26
CA MET A 133 -19.98 11.75 10.22
C MET A 133 -18.99 11.02 11.14
N VAL A 134 -19.36 9.84 11.67
CA VAL A 134 -18.46 9.01 12.48
C VAL A 134 -17.23 8.57 11.69
N ILE A 135 -17.40 8.12 10.44
CA ILE A 135 -16.26 7.73 9.59
C ILE A 135 -15.33 8.92 9.34
N ALA A 136 -15.88 10.09 9.01
CA ALA A 136 -15.09 11.31 8.79
C ALA A 136 -14.30 11.70 10.05
N LYS A 137 -14.96 11.73 11.22
CA LYS A 137 -14.28 12.03 12.50
C LYS A 137 -13.20 11.01 12.84
N LEU A 138 -13.41 9.72 12.56
CA LEU A 138 -12.39 8.69 12.77
C LEU A 138 -11.15 8.92 11.89
N PHE A 139 -11.32 9.34 10.63
CA PHE A 139 -10.19 9.70 9.77
C PHE A 139 -9.44 10.91 10.31
N LEU A 140 -10.16 11.99 10.62
CA LEU A 140 -9.58 13.24 11.11
C LEU A 140 -8.83 13.05 12.43
N ALA A 141 -9.42 12.32 13.38
CA ALA A 141 -8.83 12.11 14.71
C ALA A 141 -7.65 11.12 14.72
N THR A 142 -7.60 10.16 13.80
CA THR A 142 -6.60 9.06 13.89
C THR A 142 -5.58 9.01 12.77
N GLY A 143 -5.82 9.69 11.64
CA GLY A 143 -4.95 9.63 10.46
C GLY A 143 -4.77 8.21 9.87
N ARG A 144 -5.65 7.27 10.22
CA ARG A 144 -5.53 5.86 9.81
C ARG A 144 -5.80 5.67 8.32
N ARG A 145 -5.21 4.61 7.75
CA ARG A 145 -5.53 4.20 6.38
C ARG A 145 -6.99 3.74 6.30
N PRO A 146 -7.69 3.95 5.17
CA PRO A 146 -9.10 3.56 5.05
C PRO A 146 -9.40 2.12 5.41
N ILE A 147 -8.55 1.18 5.01
CA ILE A 147 -8.72 -0.25 5.34
C ILE A 147 -8.61 -0.54 6.84
N GLN A 148 -7.91 0.30 7.61
CA GLN A 148 -7.81 0.13 9.06
C GLN A 148 -9.09 0.62 9.75
N ILE A 149 -9.69 1.71 9.26
CA ILE A 149 -11.00 2.17 9.74
C ILE A 149 -12.09 1.15 9.39
N ALA A 150 -12.07 0.62 8.16
CA ALA A 150 -13.04 -0.39 7.72
C ALA A 150 -12.97 -1.71 8.51
N ASN A 151 -11.82 -2.02 9.12
CA ASN A 151 -11.62 -3.23 9.93
C ASN A 151 -11.79 -3.00 11.43
N LEU A 152 -12.19 -1.80 11.88
CA LEU A 152 -12.43 -1.51 13.28
C LEU A 152 -13.56 -2.37 13.85
N LYS A 153 -13.34 -2.87 15.07
CA LYS A 153 -14.33 -3.61 15.86
C LYS A 153 -14.59 -2.88 17.18
N VAL A 154 -15.74 -3.15 17.79
CA VAL A 154 -16.10 -2.57 19.10
C VAL A 154 -15.02 -2.85 20.15
N LYS A 155 -14.43 -4.06 20.14
CA LYS A 155 -13.34 -4.44 21.06
C LYS A 155 -12.07 -3.60 20.92
N ASP A 156 -11.91 -2.85 19.84
CA ASP A 156 -10.73 -2.00 19.63
C ASP A 156 -10.84 -0.68 20.43
N PHE A 157 -12.00 -0.37 21.00
CA PHE A 157 -12.19 0.67 22.02
C PHE A 157 -11.89 0.08 23.40
N VAL A 158 -10.85 0.58 24.06
CA VAL A 158 -10.20 -0.08 25.22
C VAL A 158 -10.41 0.63 26.56
N GLY A 159 -11.15 1.74 26.56
CA GLY A 159 -11.43 2.48 27.79
C GLY A 159 -11.96 3.87 27.50
N VAL A 160 -12.17 4.63 28.56
CA VAL A 160 -12.62 6.02 28.52
C VAL A 160 -11.62 6.88 29.30
N THR A 161 -11.28 8.04 28.77
CA THR A 161 -10.54 9.07 29.48
C THR A 161 -11.41 10.31 29.67
N VAL A 162 -11.10 11.13 30.66
CA VAL A 162 -11.74 12.44 30.87
C VAL A 162 -10.71 13.52 30.67
N ILE A 163 -10.99 14.48 29.80
CA ILE A 163 -10.15 15.65 29.54
C ILE A 163 -11.07 16.87 29.64
N ASP A 164 -10.74 17.81 30.53
CA ASP A 164 -11.52 19.03 30.78
C ASP A 164 -13.02 18.77 31.03
N GLY A 165 -13.33 17.71 31.79
CA GLY A 165 -14.69 17.28 32.11
C GLY A 165 -15.41 16.51 31.00
N ASN A 166 -14.83 16.41 29.80
CA ASN A 166 -15.39 15.67 28.67
C ASN A 166 -14.88 14.23 28.61
N LYS A 167 -15.78 13.27 28.38
CA LYS A 167 -15.46 11.84 28.23
C LYS A 167 -15.05 11.53 26.79
N PHE A 168 -13.98 10.77 26.62
CA PHE A 168 -13.46 10.33 25.32
C PHE A 168 -13.16 8.83 25.33
N ASP A 169 -13.64 8.11 24.33
CA ASP A 169 -13.29 6.71 24.13
C ASP A 169 -11.87 6.56 23.58
N LEU A 170 -11.09 5.64 24.16
CA LEU A 170 -9.73 5.34 23.76
C LEU A 170 -9.72 4.25 22.70
N LEU A 171 -9.22 4.59 21.50
CA LEU A 171 -9.02 3.63 20.42
C LEU A 171 -7.61 3.01 20.50
N SER A 172 -7.53 1.69 20.57
CA SER A 172 -6.27 0.95 20.63
C SER A 172 -5.36 1.27 19.44
N LYS A 173 -4.06 1.52 19.66
CA LYS A 173 -3.10 1.87 18.58
C LYS A 173 -2.83 0.73 17.58
N ARG A 174 -3.10 -0.53 17.96
CA ARG A 174 -2.94 -1.73 17.11
C ARG A 174 -4.23 -2.55 17.16
N PRO A 175 -4.66 -3.16 16.04
CA PRO A 175 -5.77 -4.11 16.08
C PRO A 175 -5.42 -5.23 17.05
N LEU A 176 -6.31 -5.50 18.01
CA LEU A 176 -6.10 -6.57 18.98
C LEU A 176 -6.10 -7.90 18.23
N SER A 177 -4.97 -8.62 18.29
CA SER A 177 -4.83 -9.95 17.70
C SER A 177 -5.97 -10.84 18.18
N PRO A 178 -6.49 -11.75 17.34
CA PRO A 178 -7.42 -12.78 17.78
C PRO A 178 -6.64 -13.85 18.54
N THR A 179 -6.07 -13.51 19.68
CA THR A 179 -5.61 -14.50 20.65
C THR A 179 -6.73 -14.73 21.64
N PHE A 180 -7.38 -15.89 21.52
CA PHE A 180 -8.27 -16.44 22.53
C PHE A 180 -7.48 -16.70 23.82
N SER A 181 -7.93 -16.09 24.92
CA SER A 181 -7.90 -16.69 26.28
C SER A 181 -8.80 -15.81 27.16
N ASN A 182 -10.07 -16.15 27.34
CA ASN A 182 -10.52 -16.89 28.53
C ASN A 182 -9.38 -17.30 29.47
N SER A 183 -9.02 -16.38 30.38
CA SER A 183 -8.40 -16.73 31.65
C SER A 183 -8.75 -15.68 32.69
N LEU A 184 -9.74 -16.05 33.51
CA LEU A 184 -9.83 -15.82 34.96
C LEU A 184 -9.82 -14.36 35.44
N ILE A 185 -11.03 -13.85 35.70
CA ILE A 185 -11.27 -12.91 36.81
C ILE A 185 -11.56 -13.79 38.04
N PRO A 186 -10.70 -13.84 39.08
CA PRO A 186 -11.15 -14.23 40.40
C PRO A 186 -11.92 -13.05 41.01
N ARG A 187 -13.00 -13.39 41.72
CA ARG A 187 -13.89 -12.48 42.44
C ARG A 187 -13.15 -11.61 43.45
#